data_AF-A0A2N2IY03-F1
#
_entry.id   AF-A0A2N2IY03-F1
#
_cell.length_a   1.000
_cell.length_b   1.000
_cell.length_c   1.000
_cell.angle_alpha   90.00
_cell.angle_beta   90.00
_cell.angle_gamma   90.00
#
_symmetry.space_group_name_H-M   'P 1'
#
loop_
_entity.id
_entity.type
_entity.pdbx_description
1 polymer ?
#
loop_
_entity_poly.entity_id
_entity_poly.type
_entity_poly.pdbx_seq_one_letter_code
_entity_poly.pdbx_strand_id
1 'polypeptide(L)'
;MSRFRKIGIIGVPPLEVIRGANEHGLVIHDLDEPLVREDLETASPYLPRVYCAILRTAVVNALHLELDAIYADTGPGKCDCALHTATILAETLPIPMICTKNTDTVAYGTPLCQARLPLIDRMLAITAGVKSAAPYQNPPDPCAPTAGFWGVPPRDFSILGLFPDTTHIHGWARCMENKTPADHALEGQFNPEVPTVFFAQSFCAKTALARYLAKKHPHALYLDVDVHTTSSARAKVQAFLELSGVRP
;
A
#
# COMPACT_ATOMS: atom_id res chain seq x y z
N MET A 1 -3.04 23.88 12.35
CA MET A 1 -3.46 22.55 12.86
C MET A 1 -4.21 22.60 14.19
N SER A 2 -4.20 23.69 14.98
CA SER A 2 -4.73 23.73 16.35
C SER A 2 -6.25 23.48 16.55
N ARG A 3 -7.03 23.32 15.47
CA ARG A 3 -8.46 23.00 15.53
C ARG A 3 -8.79 21.56 15.10
N PHE A 4 -7.85 20.86 14.47
CA PHE A 4 -8.07 19.48 14.02
C PHE A 4 -7.90 18.51 15.19
N ARG A 5 -8.65 17.42 15.17
CA ARG A 5 -8.56 16.28 16.09
C ARG A 5 -8.42 14.96 15.32
N LYS A 6 -9.11 14.82 14.20
CA LYS A 6 -9.10 13.63 13.33
C LYS A 6 -8.82 14.04 11.90
N ILE A 7 -7.83 13.43 11.27
CA ILE A 7 -7.50 13.66 9.86
C ILE A 7 -7.52 12.34 9.09
N GLY A 8 -7.91 12.40 7.83
CA GLY A 8 -7.72 11.30 6.87
C GLY A 8 -6.44 11.49 6.07
N ILE A 9 -5.80 10.40 5.67
CA ILE A 9 -4.73 10.40 4.66
C ILE A 9 -5.08 9.47 3.50
N ILE A 10 -4.73 9.88 2.28
CA ILE A 10 -4.79 9.03 1.07
C ILE A 10 -3.37 8.92 0.53
N GLY A 11 -2.81 7.71 0.51
CA GLY A 11 -1.39 7.51 0.28
C GLY A 11 -0.51 7.92 1.45
N VAL A 12 0.71 8.36 1.14
CA VAL A 12 1.72 8.71 2.15
C VAL A 12 2.06 10.18 2.00
N PRO A 13 1.37 11.09 2.73
CA PRO A 13 1.75 12.50 2.78
C PRO A 13 3.21 12.70 3.20
N PRO A 14 3.80 13.90 2.95
CA PRO A 14 5.13 14.24 3.43
C PRO A 14 5.31 13.96 4.93
N LEU A 15 6.49 13.52 5.34
CA LEU A 15 6.84 13.26 6.75
C LEU A 15 6.61 14.48 7.63
N GLU A 16 6.76 15.70 7.11
CA GLU A 16 6.44 16.93 7.85
C GLU A 16 4.96 17.01 8.26
N VAL A 17 4.04 16.56 7.40
CA VAL A 17 2.60 16.54 7.68
C VAL A 17 2.30 15.52 8.76
N ILE A 18 2.84 14.31 8.61
CA ILE A 18 2.67 13.23 9.58
C ILE A 18 3.29 13.60 10.94
N ARG A 19 4.48 14.20 10.94
CA ARG A 19 5.16 14.68 12.15
C ARG A 19 4.33 15.75 12.86
N GLY A 20 3.87 16.76 12.12
CA GLY A 20 3.00 17.79 12.69
C GLY A 20 1.73 17.20 13.30
N ALA A 21 1.12 16.21 12.65
CA ALA A 21 -0.04 15.51 13.22
C ALA A 21 0.31 14.71 14.48
N ASN A 22 1.43 13.98 14.49
CA ASN A 22 1.90 13.22 15.66
C ASN A 22 2.21 14.14 16.85
N GLU A 23 2.89 15.27 16.64
CA GLU A 23 3.27 16.24 17.69
C GLU A 23 2.05 16.92 18.32
N HIS A 24 0.98 17.14 17.54
CA HIS A 24 -0.27 17.72 18.04
C HIS A 24 -1.25 16.66 18.58
N GLY A 25 -0.85 15.38 18.61
CA GLY A 25 -1.70 14.30 19.11
C GLY A 25 -2.96 14.05 18.27
N LEU A 26 -2.91 14.32 16.96
CA LEU A 26 -4.03 14.08 16.06
C LEU A 26 -4.23 12.59 15.80
N VAL A 27 -5.49 12.18 15.65
CA VAL A 27 -5.82 10.83 15.17
C VAL A 27 -5.72 10.82 13.65
N ILE A 28 -4.88 9.94 13.11
CA ILE A 28 -4.69 9.77 11.67
C ILE A 28 -5.42 8.50 11.21
N HIS A 29 -6.34 8.64 10.27
CA HIS A 29 -7.03 7.54 9.59
C HIS A 29 -6.41 7.33 8.21
N ASP A 30 -5.81 6.16 7.97
CA ASP A 30 -5.38 5.78 6.62
C ASP A 30 -6.61 5.36 5.81
N LEU A 31 -7.06 6.23 4.91
CA LEU A 31 -8.27 6.01 4.12
C LEU A 31 -8.05 4.95 3.03
N ASP A 32 -6.81 4.55 2.73
CA ASP A 32 -6.54 3.44 1.82
C ASP A 32 -6.90 2.06 2.45
N GLU A 33 -7.08 1.99 3.78
CA GLU A 33 -7.46 0.78 4.53
C GLU A 33 -8.99 0.64 4.68
N PRO A 34 -9.58 -0.57 4.77
CA PRO A 34 -11.01 -0.75 4.98
C PRO A 34 -11.43 -0.46 6.44
N LEU A 35 -11.57 0.83 6.79
CA LEU A 35 -11.84 1.29 8.17
C LEU A 35 -13.31 1.16 8.59
N VAL A 36 -14.24 1.19 7.64
CA VAL A 36 -15.69 1.09 7.89
C VAL A 36 -16.26 -0.19 7.26
N ARG A 37 -17.38 -0.67 7.81
CA ARG A 37 -18.08 -1.88 7.34
C ARG A 37 -19.19 -1.53 6.35
N GLU A 38 -18.82 -0.82 5.29
CA GLU A 38 -19.75 -0.38 4.25
C GLU A 38 -19.43 -1.05 2.91
N ASP A 39 -20.44 -1.17 2.06
CA ASP A 39 -20.27 -1.72 0.72
C ASP A 39 -19.43 -0.76 -0.13
N LEU A 40 -18.44 -1.30 -0.85
CA LEU A 40 -17.61 -0.56 -1.80
C LEU A 40 -18.43 0.06 -2.93
N GLU A 41 -19.64 -0.46 -3.18
CA GLU A 41 -20.60 0.11 -4.14
C GLU A 41 -21.09 1.52 -3.75
N THR A 42 -21.01 1.91 -2.48
CA THR A 42 -21.32 3.28 -2.04
C THR A 42 -20.38 4.33 -2.63
N ALA A 43 -19.19 3.95 -3.10
CA ALA A 43 -18.29 4.83 -3.83
C ALA A 43 -18.71 5.07 -5.31
N SER A 44 -19.59 4.24 -5.87
CA SER A 44 -19.92 4.26 -7.30
C SER A 44 -20.52 5.55 -7.86
N PRO A 45 -21.28 6.37 -7.07
CA PRO A 45 -21.71 7.70 -7.52
C PRO A 45 -20.54 8.67 -7.74
N TYR A 46 -19.38 8.40 -7.16
CA TYR A 46 -18.21 9.29 -7.18
C TYR A 46 -17.10 8.75 -8.08
N LEU A 47 -16.86 7.44 -8.05
CA LEU A 47 -15.83 6.77 -8.85
C LEU A 47 -16.42 5.59 -9.63
N PRO A 48 -16.08 5.40 -10.92
CA PRO A 48 -16.49 4.21 -11.67
C PRO A 48 -16.06 2.90 -11.00
N ARG A 49 -16.82 1.82 -11.20
CA ARG A 49 -16.47 0.47 -10.70
C ARG A 49 -15.10 -0.02 -11.17
N VAL A 50 -14.61 0.51 -12.29
CA VAL A 50 -13.29 0.23 -12.88
C VAL A 50 -12.16 1.12 -12.31
N TYR A 51 -12.37 1.76 -11.16
CA TYR A 51 -11.30 2.34 -10.35
C TYR A 51 -10.73 1.28 -9.40
N CYS A 52 -9.45 1.45 -9.02
CA CYS A 52 -8.82 0.52 -8.10
C CYS A 52 -9.54 0.49 -6.74
N ALA A 53 -9.63 -0.70 -6.15
CA ALA A 53 -10.39 -0.91 -4.92
C ALA A 53 -9.87 -0.08 -3.73
N ILE A 54 -8.57 0.28 -3.73
CA ILE A 54 -7.97 1.14 -2.70
C ILE A 54 -8.58 2.55 -2.73
N LEU A 55 -8.65 3.20 -3.90
CA LEU A 55 -9.23 4.55 -4.00
C LEU A 55 -10.74 4.54 -3.79
N ARG A 56 -11.44 3.49 -4.23
CA ARG A 56 -12.85 3.29 -3.88
C ARG A 56 -13.03 3.18 -2.37
N THR A 57 -12.12 2.48 -1.68
CA THR A 57 -12.12 2.37 -0.21
C THR A 57 -11.90 3.74 0.45
N ALA A 58 -10.98 4.55 -0.08
CA ALA A 58 -10.77 5.92 0.41
C ALA A 58 -12.03 6.78 0.31
N VAL A 59 -12.78 6.69 -0.80
CA VAL A 59 -14.08 7.38 -0.94
C VAL A 59 -15.09 6.88 0.09
N VAL A 60 -15.23 5.56 0.26
CA VAL A 60 -16.15 5.00 1.26
C VAL A 60 -15.80 5.50 2.67
N ASN A 61 -14.52 5.48 3.05
CA ASN A 61 -14.12 5.98 4.36
C ASN A 61 -14.40 7.48 4.51
N ALA A 62 -14.11 8.29 3.49
CA ALA A 62 -14.35 9.74 3.52
C ALA A 62 -15.85 10.10 3.66
N LEU A 63 -16.74 9.26 3.13
CA LEU A 63 -18.20 9.45 3.25
C LEU A 63 -18.74 9.15 4.65
N HIS A 64 -18.06 8.28 5.41
CA HIS A 64 -18.62 7.71 6.65
C HIS A 64 -17.83 8.08 7.92
N LEU A 65 -16.62 8.61 7.79
CA LEU A 65 -15.81 9.05 8.91
C LEU A 65 -15.98 10.55 9.17
N GLU A 66 -16.07 10.92 10.44
CA GLU A 66 -16.00 12.31 10.88
C GLU A 66 -14.53 12.78 10.87
N LEU A 67 -14.15 13.54 9.85
CA LEU A 67 -12.80 14.04 9.64
C LEU A 67 -12.80 15.57 9.59
N ASP A 68 -11.78 16.19 10.20
CA ASP A 68 -11.61 17.65 10.16
C ASP A 68 -10.91 18.11 8.87
N ALA A 69 -10.13 17.22 8.25
CA ALA A 69 -9.46 17.42 6.96
C ALA A 69 -8.99 16.08 6.39
N ILE A 70 -8.73 16.03 5.09
CA ILE A 70 -8.10 14.91 4.40
C ILE A 70 -6.85 15.39 3.66
N TYR A 71 -5.71 14.77 3.95
CA TYR A 71 -4.45 15.00 3.25
C TYR A 71 -4.26 13.92 2.18
N ALA A 72 -4.29 14.31 0.90
CA ALA A 72 -4.08 13.37 -0.20
C ALA A 72 -2.69 13.58 -0.80
N ASP A 73 -1.88 12.52 -0.89
CA ASP A 73 -0.68 12.55 -1.72
C ASP A 73 -1.09 12.45 -3.19
N THR A 74 -0.96 13.56 -3.91
CA THR A 74 -1.18 13.69 -5.35
C THR A 74 0.14 13.91 -6.09
N GLY A 75 1.26 13.60 -5.45
CA GLY A 75 2.60 13.69 -6.00
C GLY A 75 3.05 12.39 -6.71
N PRO A 76 4.35 12.30 -7.04
CA PRO A 76 4.91 11.15 -7.76
C PRO A 76 4.85 9.82 -6.99
N GLY A 77 4.62 9.88 -5.66
CA GLY A 77 4.41 8.69 -4.83
C GLY A 77 3.08 7.98 -5.08
N LYS A 78 2.12 8.64 -5.72
CA LYS A 78 0.80 8.10 -6.08
C LYS A 78 0.52 8.28 -7.58
N CYS A 79 -0.62 7.73 -8.02
CA CYS A 79 -1.06 7.79 -9.41
C CYS A 79 -2.05 8.94 -9.64
N ASP A 80 -2.25 9.34 -10.89
CA ASP A 80 -3.22 10.38 -11.26
C ASP A 80 -4.66 10.05 -10.86
N CYS A 81 -5.00 8.77 -10.72
CA CYS A 81 -6.30 8.38 -10.16
C CYS A 81 -6.51 8.90 -8.73
N ALA A 82 -5.44 9.01 -7.92
CA ALA A 82 -5.51 9.61 -6.58
C ALA A 82 -5.76 11.13 -6.66
N LEU A 83 -5.12 11.82 -7.62
CA LEU A 83 -5.39 13.22 -7.91
C LEU A 83 -6.86 13.43 -8.28
N HIS A 84 -7.40 12.66 -9.22
CA HIS A 84 -8.80 12.76 -9.63
C HIS A 84 -9.77 12.45 -8.47
N THR A 85 -9.44 11.45 -7.65
CA THR A 85 -10.22 11.13 -6.44
C THR A 85 -10.24 12.31 -5.48
N ALA A 86 -9.09 12.96 -5.23
CA ALA A 86 -9.01 14.13 -4.36
C ALA A 86 -9.83 15.32 -4.90
N THR A 87 -9.81 15.56 -6.21
CA THR A 87 -10.62 16.60 -6.85
C THR A 87 -12.12 16.34 -6.64
N ILE A 88 -12.58 15.12 -6.88
CA ILE A 88 -13.99 14.75 -6.70
C ILE A 88 -14.41 14.91 -5.24
N LEU A 89 -13.61 14.43 -4.28
CA LEU A 89 -13.91 14.58 -2.85
C LEU A 89 -13.96 16.04 -2.41
N ALA A 90 -13.10 16.91 -2.96
CA ALA A 90 -13.06 18.33 -2.62
C ALA A 90 -14.33 19.08 -3.05
N GLU A 91 -14.95 18.67 -4.16
CA GLU A 91 -16.18 19.28 -4.67
C GLU A 91 -17.44 18.70 -4.04
N THR A 92 -17.37 17.46 -3.53
CA THR A 92 -18.54 16.69 -3.10
C THR A 92 -18.74 16.65 -1.59
N LEU A 93 -17.67 16.80 -0.80
CA LEU A 93 -17.73 16.72 0.65
C LEU A 93 -17.46 18.09 1.29
N PRO A 94 -18.10 18.42 2.42
CA PRO A 94 -17.79 19.62 3.19
C PRO A 94 -16.48 19.48 4.02
N ILE A 95 -15.66 18.47 3.72
CA ILE A 95 -14.40 18.18 4.41
C ILE A 95 -13.25 18.85 3.64
N PRO A 96 -12.39 19.66 4.27
CA PRO A 96 -11.23 20.24 3.60
C PRO A 96 -10.31 19.18 3.00
N MET A 97 -10.14 19.21 1.67
CA MET A 97 -9.16 18.41 0.94
C MET A 97 -7.85 19.19 0.80
N ILE A 98 -6.75 18.61 1.27
CA ILE A 98 -5.41 19.21 1.26
C ILE A 98 -4.52 18.32 0.39
N CYS A 99 -4.33 18.70 -0.87
CA CYS A 99 -3.43 17.99 -1.77
C CYS A 99 -1.98 18.29 -1.40
N THR A 100 -1.20 17.23 -1.19
CA THR A 100 0.21 17.26 -0.87
C THR A 100 1.01 16.52 -1.94
N LYS A 101 2.32 16.68 -1.94
CA LYS A 101 3.23 15.93 -2.80
C LYS A 101 4.36 15.42 -1.93
N ASN A 102 4.43 14.11 -1.72
CA ASN A 102 5.56 13.55 -1.00
C ASN A 102 6.79 13.47 -1.90
N THR A 103 7.82 14.24 -1.54
CA THR A 103 9.12 14.27 -2.20
C THR A 103 10.26 13.98 -1.21
N ASP A 104 9.95 13.29 -0.11
CA ASP A 104 10.95 12.93 0.90
C ASP A 104 11.97 11.97 0.30
N THR A 105 13.26 12.23 0.58
CA THR A 105 14.40 11.45 0.06
C THR A 105 15.23 10.79 1.16
N VAL A 106 14.98 11.14 2.43
CA VAL A 106 15.69 10.57 3.57
C VAL A 106 15.09 9.20 3.88
N ALA A 107 15.84 8.16 3.53
CA ALA A 107 15.46 6.76 3.73
C ALA A 107 15.46 6.37 5.22
N TYR A 108 14.38 5.72 5.67
CA TYR A 108 14.28 5.14 7.02
C TYR A 108 14.70 3.66 7.07
N GLY A 109 15.00 3.06 5.91
CA GLY A 109 15.32 1.65 5.79
C GLY A 109 14.08 0.78 5.62
N THR A 110 14.31 -0.51 5.41
CA THR A 110 13.26 -1.49 5.08
C THR A 110 13.38 -2.78 5.90
N PRO A 111 13.47 -2.70 7.24
CA PRO A 111 13.77 -3.85 8.09
C PRO A 111 12.69 -4.95 8.05
N LEU A 112 11.41 -4.59 8.05
CA LEU A 112 10.30 -5.54 7.92
C LEU A 112 10.33 -6.22 6.55
N CYS A 113 10.59 -5.49 5.46
CA CYS A 113 10.70 -6.11 4.13
C CYS A 113 11.71 -7.27 4.06
N GLN A 114 12.70 -7.33 4.95
CA GLN A 114 13.77 -8.34 4.95
C GLN A 114 13.72 -9.31 6.14
N ALA A 115 12.78 -9.14 7.06
CA ALA A 115 12.69 -9.93 8.29
C ALA A 115 12.05 -11.32 8.08
N ARG A 116 12.41 -12.28 8.95
CA ARG A 116 11.73 -13.57 9.07
C ARG A 116 10.52 -13.43 10.00
N LEU A 117 9.38 -13.05 9.43
CA LEU A 117 8.10 -12.92 10.14
C LEU A 117 6.94 -13.21 9.16
N PRO A 118 5.76 -13.60 9.64
CA PRO A 118 4.59 -13.78 8.79
C PRO A 118 4.36 -12.57 7.87
N LEU A 119 4.16 -12.83 6.58
CA LEU A 119 4.07 -11.77 5.58
C LEU A 119 2.88 -10.82 5.84
N ILE A 120 1.78 -11.34 6.37
CA ILE A 120 0.61 -10.57 6.79
C ILE A 120 0.99 -9.55 7.88
N ASP A 121 1.67 -10.01 8.93
CA ASP A 121 2.02 -9.16 10.08
C ASP A 121 2.95 -8.02 9.68
N ARG A 122 3.90 -8.32 8.79
CA ARG A 122 4.81 -7.31 8.24
C ARG A 122 4.08 -6.30 7.36
N MET A 123 3.17 -6.74 6.49
CA MET A 123 2.38 -5.82 5.67
C MET A 123 1.49 -4.92 6.53
N LEU A 124 0.84 -5.46 7.55
CA LEU A 124 0.06 -4.69 8.54
C LEU A 124 0.92 -3.65 9.26
N ALA A 125 2.12 -4.02 9.69
CA ALA A 125 3.03 -3.09 10.35
C ALA A 125 3.52 -1.98 9.39
N ILE A 126 3.80 -2.32 8.13
CA ILE A 126 4.19 -1.34 7.09
C ILE A 126 3.05 -0.34 6.83
N THR A 127 1.81 -0.80 6.63
CA THR A 127 0.68 0.12 6.39
C THR A 127 0.36 0.94 7.63
N ALA A 128 0.30 0.33 8.82
CA ALA A 128 0.14 1.08 10.07
C ALA A 128 1.23 2.15 10.26
N GLY A 129 2.45 1.83 9.81
CA GLY A 129 3.60 2.70 9.86
C GLY A 129 3.42 4.03 9.15
N VAL A 130 2.59 4.15 8.10
CA VAL A 130 2.43 5.42 7.35
C VAL A 130 1.87 6.57 8.21
N LYS A 131 1.21 6.24 9.32
CA LYS A 131 0.67 7.19 10.31
C LYS A 131 1.72 7.71 11.30
N SER A 132 2.95 7.21 11.23
CA SER A 132 4.06 7.59 12.11
C SER A 132 5.19 8.24 11.32
N ALA A 133 5.69 9.37 11.84
CA ALA A 133 6.91 10.01 11.36
C ALA A 133 8.18 9.53 12.09
N ALA A 134 8.05 8.61 13.05
CA ALA A 134 9.20 8.07 13.77
C ALA A 134 9.91 6.98 12.95
N PRO A 135 11.25 6.91 12.98
CA PRO A 135 11.99 5.79 12.43
C PRO A 135 11.73 4.51 13.25
N TYR A 136 11.92 3.36 12.62
CA TYR A 136 11.80 2.06 13.30
C TYR A 136 12.79 1.97 14.47
N GLN A 137 12.24 1.65 15.65
CA GLN A 137 13.02 1.36 16.84
C GLN A 137 13.21 -0.16 16.94
N ASN A 138 14.43 -0.62 17.16
CA ASN A 138 14.77 -2.05 17.30
C ASN A 138 14.29 -2.91 16.12
N PRO A 139 14.84 -2.68 14.90
CA PRO A 139 14.46 -3.46 13.73
C PRO A 139 14.77 -4.96 13.95
N PRO A 140 13.91 -5.87 13.46
CA PRO A 140 14.23 -7.30 13.44
C PRO A 140 15.47 -7.59 12.58
N ASP A 141 16.17 -8.68 12.91
CA ASP A 141 17.30 -9.14 12.11
C ASP A 141 16.83 -9.58 10.70
N PRO A 142 17.59 -9.24 9.65
CA PRO A 142 17.27 -9.67 8.30
C PRO A 142 17.49 -11.18 8.13
N CYS A 143 16.73 -11.79 7.22
CA CYS A 143 16.89 -13.19 6.85
C CYS A 143 17.21 -13.37 5.36
N ALA A 144 17.74 -14.53 4.98
CA ALA A 144 17.82 -14.91 3.57
C ALA A 144 16.40 -15.17 3.01
N PRO A 145 16.08 -14.68 1.80
CA PRO A 145 14.77 -14.90 1.20
C PRO A 145 14.63 -16.31 0.61
N THR A 146 13.43 -16.88 0.69
CA THR A 146 13.04 -18.08 -0.08
C THR A 146 12.06 -17.76 -1.21
N ALA A 147 11.37 -16.62 -1.12
CA ALA A 147 10.44 -16.11 -2.11
C ALA A 147 10.44 -14.57 -2.08
N GLY A 148 9.91 -13.97 -3.13
CA GLY A 148 9.64 -12.53 -3.21
C GLY A 148 8.15 -12.22 -3.34
N PHE A 149 7.73 -11.13 -2.70
CA PHE A 149 6.46 -10.47 -2.96
C PHE A 149 6.73 -9.04 -3.41
N TRP A 150 6.46 -8.72 -4.66
CA TRP A 150 6.52 -7.36 -5.18
C TRP A 150 5.09 -6.81 -5.28
N GLY A 151 4.82 -5.62 -4.74
CA GLY A 151 3.51 -4.99 -4.96
C GLY A 151 3.17 -3.78 -4.11
N VAL A 152 1.95 -3.29 -4.32
CA VAL A 152 1.22 -2.46 -3.35
C VAL A 152 0.61 -3.36 -2.28
N PRO A 153 0.35 -2.86 -1.05
CA PRO A 153 -0.44 -3.60 -0.08
C PRO A 153 -1.79 -4.02 -0.69
N PRO A 154 -2.15 -5.32 -0.70
CA PRO A 154 -3.45 -5.77 -1.19
C PRO A 154 -4.60 -5.18 -0.36
N ARG A 155 -5.77 -4.94 -0.93
CA ARG A 155 -6.93 -4.60 -0.09
C ARG A 155 -7.32 -5.74 0.87
N ASP A 156 -7.16 -6.97 0.40
CA ASP A 156 -7.39 -8.20 1.16
C ASP A 156 -6.06 -8.94 1.38
N PHE A 157 -5.55 -8.87 2.60
CA PHE A 157 -4.27 -9.48 2.97
C PHE A 157 -4.30 -11.01 3.04
N SER A 158 -5.45 -11.67 2.91
CA SER A 158 -5.54 -13.13 3.03
C SER A 158 -4.71 -13.89 1.98
N ILE A 159 -4.39 -13.27 0.83
CA ILE A 159 -3.48 -13.84 -0.18
C ILE A 159 -2.04 -13.96 0.34
N LEU A 160 -1.61 -13.08 1.25
CA LEU A 160 -0.26 -13.06 1.80
C LEU A 160 0.02 -14.24 2.73
N GLY A 161 -1.02 -14.87 3.27
CA GLY A 161 -0.89 -16.07 4.12
C GLY A 161 -0.47 -17.34 3.37
N LEU A 162 -0.26 -17.28 2.05
CA LEU A 162 0.27 -18.38 1.25
C LEU A 162 1.80 -18.39 1.19
N PHE A 163 2.45 -17.33 1.67
CA PHE A 163 3.88 -17.11 1.57
C PHE A 163 4.59 -17.52 2.87
N PRO A 164 5.80 -18.08 2.79
CA PRO A 164 6.59 -18.39 3.98
C PRO A 164 7.07 -17.11 4.68
N ASP A 165 7.38 -17.23 5.97
CA ASP A 165 7.87 -16.12 6.81
C ASP A 165 9.17 -15.47 6.28
N THR A 166 9.94 -16.22 5.48
CA THR A 166 11.18 -15.76 4.85
C THR A 166 10.95 -15.04 3.52
N THR A 167 9.71 -14.70 3.15
CA THR A 167 9.43 -13.95 1.92
C THR A 167 9.94 -12.52 2.04
N HIS A 168 10.71 -12.01 1.08
CA HIS A 168 11.09 -10.59 1.07
C HIS A 168 10.04 -9.74 0.35
N ILE A 169 9.78 -8.54 0.89
CA ILE A 169 8.84 -7.57 0.29
C ILE A 169 9.60 -6.61 -0.62
N HIS A 170 9.04 -6.35 -1.80
CA HIS A 170 9.53 -5.44 -2.83
C HIS A 170 8.38 -4.53 -3.33
N GLY A 171 8.69 -3.61 -4.24
CA GLY A 171 7.70 -2.71 -4.82
C GLY A 171 7.30 -1.57 -3.89
N TRP A 172 6.09 -1.04 -4.09
CA TRP A 172 5.66 0.19 -3.42
C TRP A 172 5.52 0.04 -1.90
N ALA A 173 5.12 -1.13 -1.40
CA ALA A 173 5.09 -1.40 0.05
C ALA A 173 6.47 -1.18 0.71
N ARG A 174 7.56 -1.52 0.01
CA ARG A 174 8.92 -1.24 0.48
C ARG A 174 9.23 0.26 0.52
N CYS A 175 8.76 1.01 -0.47
CA CYS A 175 8.90 2.47 -0.49
C CYS A 175 8.10 3.14 0.65
N MET A 176 6.94 2.59 1.02
CA MET A 176 6.17 3.03 2.18
C MET A 176 6.93 2.83 3.49
N GLU A 177 7.53 1.65 3.67
CA GLU A 177 8.37 1.36 4.85
C GLU A 177 9.55 2.33 4.93
N ASN A 178 10.21 2.57 3.79
CA ASN A 178 11.37 3.46 3.68
C ASN A 178 11.05 4.95 3.85
N LYS A 179 9.76 5.32 3.91
CA LYS A 179 9.25 6.71 3.94
C LYS A 179 9.58 7.55 2.70
N THR A 180 9.82 6.89 1.58
CA THR A 180 10.15 7.53 0.29
C THR A 180 9.24 6.98 -0.81
N PRO A 181 7.91 7.25 -0.76
CA PRO A 181 6.93 6.62 -1.66
C PRO A 181 7.15 6.93 -3.14
N ALA A 182 7.88 8.01 -3.46
CA ALA A 182 8.26 8.42 -4.81
C ALA A 182 9.60 7.84 -5.30
N ASP A 183 10.26 6.97 -4.52
CA ASP A 183 11.51 6.33 -4.93
C ASP A 183 11.25 5.22 -5.95
N HIS A 184 11.20 5.61 -7.23
CA HIS A 184 11.00 4.69 -8.36
C HIS A 184 12.17 3.72 -8.55
N ALA A 185 13.38 4.12 -8.17
CA ALA A 185 14.54 3.25 -8.28
C ALA A 185 14.43 2.11 -7.28
N LEU A 186 14.07 2.42 -6.03
CA LEU A 186 13.76 1.42 -5.02
C LEU A 186 12.56 0.57 -5.46
N GLU A 187 11.46 1.17 -5.92
CA GLU A 187 10.26 0.42 -6.32
C GLU A 187 10.56 -0.64 -7.42
N GLY A 188 11.43 -0.30 -8.37
CA GLY A 188 11.80 -1.16 -9.50
C GLY A 188 12.71 -2.34 -9.15
N GLN A 189 13.29 -2.39 -7.95
CA GLN A 189 14.22 -3.47 -7.55
C GLN A 189 13.49 -4.75 -7.14
N PHE A 190 14.03 -5.90 -7.53
CA PHE A 190 13.62 -7.24 -7.10
C PHE A 190 14.84 -8.16 -7.01
N ASN A 191 14.73 -9.27 -6.30
CA ASN A 191 15.77 -10.30 -6.24
C ASN A 191 15.53 -11.36 -7.33
N PRO A 192 16.37 -11.48 -8.38
CA PRO A 192 16.18 -12.45 -9.46
C PRO A 192 16.40 -13.91 -9.04
N GLU A 193 17.05 -14.15 -7.90
CA GLU A 193 17.47 -15.49 -7.46
C GLU A 193 16.35 -16.30 -6.76
N VAL A 194 15.22 -15.66 -6.43
CA VAL A 194 14.10 -16.31 -5.74
C VAL A 194 12.80 -16.18 -6.54
N PRO A 195 11.90 -17.16 -6.50
CA PRO A 195 10.58 -17.04 -7.14
C PRO A 195 9.83 -15.84 -6.57
N THR A 196 9.34 -14.96 -7.44
CA THR A 196 8.67 -13.71 -7.01
C THR A 196 7.26 -13.60 -7.59
N VAL A 197 6.30 -13.33 -6.71
CA VAL A 197 4.95 -12.93 -7.12
C VAL A 197 4.90 -11.41 -7.26
N PHE A 198 4.56 -10.94 -8.46
CA PHE A 198 4.33 -9.54 -8.79
C PHE A 198 2.84 -9.24 -8.70
N PHE A 199 2.43 -8.72 -7.55
CA PHE A 199 1.06 -8.40 -7.22
C PHE A 199 0.69 -6.96 -7.60
N ALA A 200 -0.52 -6.78 -8.14
CA ALA A 200 -1.16 -5.49 -8.25
C ALA A 200 -2.65 -5.57 -7.94
N GLN A 201 -3.20 -4.50 -7.37
CA GLN A 201 -4.65 -4.33 -7.31
C GLN A 201 -5.19 -4.10 -8.73
N SER A 202 -6.24 -4.81 -9.14
CA SER A 202 -6.87 -4.57 -10.45
C SER A 202 -7.27 -3.10 -10.59
N PHE A 203 -7.17 -2.58 -11.82
CA PHE A 203 -7.36 -1.16 -12.16
C PHE A 203 -6.38 -0.17 -11.49
N CYS A 204 -5.35 -0.64 -10.79
CA CYS A 204 -4.26 0.22 -10.32
C CYS A 204 -3.26 0.50 -11.46
N ALA A 205 -2.72 1.72 -11.53
CA ALA A 205 -1.64 2.05 -12.46
C ALA A 205 -0.38 1.18 -12.27
N LYS A 206 -0.15 0.65 -11.06
CA LYS A 206 0.98 -0.22 -10.75
C LYS A 206 0.94 -1.57 -11.47
N THR A 207 -0.20 -1.96 -12.05
CA THR A 207 -0.32 -3.15 -12.93
C THR A 207 0.68 -3.12 -14.09
N ALA A 208 0.93 -1.94 -14.67
CA ALA A 208 1.88 -1.78 -15.76
C ALA A 208 3.32 -2.12 -15.32
N LEU A 209 3.77 -1.57 -14.18
CA LEU A 209 5.10 -1.82 -13.65
C LEU A 209 5.25 -3.28 -13.17
N ALA A 210 4.27 -3.79 -12.42
CA ALA A 210 4.23 -5.18 -11.96
C ALA A 210 4.41 -6.16 -13.12
N ARG A 211 3.62 -5.98 -14.18
CA ARG A 211 3.68 -6.84 -15.38
C ARG A 211 5.01 -6.71 -16.13
N TYR A 212 5.56 -5.50 -16.20
CA TYR A 212 6.85 -5.28 -16.85
C TYR A 212 8.00 -5.96 -16.12
N LEU A 213 8.06 -5.82 -14.79
CA LEU A 213 9.09 -6.44 -13.97
C LEU A 213 8.94 -7.97 -13.93
N ALA A 214 7.71 -8.49 -13.85
CA ALA A 214 7.45 -9.92 -13.94
C ALA A 214 7.97 -10.53 -15.24
N LYS A 215 7.87 -9.82 -16.38
CA LYS A 215 8.43 -10.29 -17.67
C LYS A 215 9.97 -10.33 -17.69
N LYS A 216 10.63 -9.51 -16.87
CA LYS A 216 12.09 -9.48 -16.78
C LYS A 216 12.65 -10.51 -15.81
N HIS A 217 11.87 -10.87 -14.80
CA HIS A 217 12.31 -11.80 -13.77
C HIS A 217 12.34 -13.23 -14.33
N PRO A 218 13.41 -14.01 -14.08
CA PRO A 218 13.54 -15.37 -14.61
C PRO A 218 12.51 -16.38 -14.08
N HIS A 219 11.78 -16.02 -13.02
CA HIS A 219 10.95 -16.94 -12.26
C HIS A 219 9.85 -16.16 -11.51
N ALA A 220 8.82 -15.77 -12.25
CA ALA A 220 7.81 -14.85 -11.74
C ALA A 220 6.38 -15.28 -12.06
N LEU A 221 5.49 -14.90 -11.14
CA LEU A 221 4.05 -14.92 -11.35
C LEU A 221 3.52 -13.48 -11.28
N TYR A 222 2.99 -12.97 -12.39
CA TYR A 222 2.17 -11.76 -12.36
C TYR A 222 0.75 -12.13 -11.91
N LEU A 223 0.24 -11.42 -10.91
CA LEU A 223 -1.11 -11.61 -10.39
C LEU A 223 -1.76 -10.24 -10.13
N ASP A 224 -2.94 -10.03 -10.70
CA ASP A 224 -3.83 -8.97 -10.24
C ASP A 224 -5.09 -9.53 -9.59
N VAL A 225 -5.54 -8.83 -8.56
CA VAL A 225 -6.75 -9.16 -7.79
C VAL A 225 -7.54 -7.88 -7.61
N ASP A 226 -8.85 -7.96 -7.83
CA ASP A 226 -9.78 -6.87 -7.53
C ASP A 226 -10.13 -6.86 -6.03
N VAL A 227 -11.38 -6.66 -5.62
CA VAL A 227 -11.72 -6.36 -4.22
C VAL A 227 -11.33 -7.47 -3.22
N HIS A 228 -11.49 -8.74 -3.62
CA HIS A 228 -11.29 -9.90 -2.75
C HIS A 228 -10.43 -10.97 -3.41
N THR A 229 -9.68 -11.68 -2.58
CA THR A 229 -8.89 -12.82 -3.02
C THR A 229 -9.80 -13.98 -3.42
N THR A 230 -9.73 -14.39 -4.69
CA THR A 230 -10.49 -15.54 -5.20
C THR A 230 -9.76 -16.86 -4.95
N SER A 231 -10.50 -17.98 -4.90
CA SER A 231 -9.91 -19.32 -4.83
C SER A 231 -8.94 -19.58 -5.99
N SER A 232 -9.25 -19.08 -7.18
CA SER A 232 -8.37 -19.15 -8.35
C SER A 232 -7.05 -18.39 -8.14
N ALA A 233 -7.09 -17.17 -7.60
CA ALA A 233 -5.89 -16.40 -7.28
C ALA A 233 -5.02 -17.13 -6.24
N ARG A 234 -5.63 -17.69 -5.19
CA ARG A 234 -4.91 -18.48 -4.17
C ARG A 234 -4.23 -19.70 -4.77
N ALA A 235 -4.97 -20.47 -5.57
CA ALA A 235 -4.44 -21.68 -6.21
C ALA A 235 -3.25 -21.37 -7.14
N LYS A 236 -3.29 -20.24 -7.87
CA LYS A 236 -2.16 -19.82 -8.73
C LYS A 236 -0.91 -19.50 -7.91
N VAL A 237 -1.05 -18.74 -6.82
CA VAL A 237 0.08 -18.41 -5.94
C VAL A 237 0.64 -19.68 -5.30
N GLN A 238 -0.22 -20.52 -4.74
CA GLN A 238 0.18 -21.76 -4.10
C GLN A 238 0.92 -22.68 -5.08
N ALA A 239 0.34 -22.95 -6.26
CA ALA A 239 0.97 -23.80 -7.26
C ALA A 239 2.31 -23.23 -7.74
N PHE A 240 2.40 -21.90 -7.94
CA PHE A 240 3.66 -21.25 -8.32
C PHE A 240 4.75 -21.47 -7.26
N LEU A 241 4.44 -21.21 -5.98
CA LEU A 241 5.40 -21.37 -4.89
C LEU A 241 5.83 -22.84 -4.74
N GLU A 242 4.89 -23.78 -4.74
CA GLU A 242 5.17 -25.21 -4.58
C GLU A 242 6.01 -25.77 -5.74
N LEU A 243 5.65 -25.44 -6.99
CA LEU A 243 6.41 -25.84 -8.18
C LEU A 243 7.81 -25.19 -8.24
N SER A 244 7.99 -24.07 -7.54
CA SER A 244 9.27 -23.40 -7.37
C SER A 244 10.14 -24.02 -6.26
N GLY A 245 9.63 -25.05 -5.56
CA GLY A 245 10.32 -25.66 -4.41
C GLY A 245 10.19 -24.87 -3.11
N VAL A 246 9.33 -23.86 -3.05
CA VAL A 246 9.05 -23.08 -1.84
C VAL A 246 7.99 -23.80 -1.02
N ARG A 247 8.27 -24.06 0.25
CA ARG A 247 7.31 -24.62 1.19
C ARG A 247 6.68 -23.48 2.02
N PRO A 248 5.35 -23.48 2.23
CA PRO A 248 4.68 -22.56 3.14
C PRO A 248 5.23 -22.66 4.57
#